data_AF-A0A3B9X4P2-F1
#
_entry.id   AF-A0A3B9X4P2-F1
#
_cell.length_a   1.000
_cell.length_b   1.000
_cell.length_c   1.000
_cell.angle_alpha   90.00
_cell.angle_beta   90.00
_cell.angle_gamma   90.00
#
_symmetry.space_group_name_H-M   'P 1'
#
loop_
_entity.id
_entity.type
_entity.pdbx_description
1 polymer ?
#
loop_
_entity_poly.entity_id
_entity_poly.type
_entity_poly.pdbx_seq_one_letter_code
_entity_poly.pdbx_strand_id
1 'polypeptide(L)'
;MFKPLNMSHTFFSDEPVEVLPKRASVYTSRGEGFVTDTTNLFWISDGGPHTNLGDMLKWDQNFYSPKLGQHSEAIMMLFLTPNSEPKDDGRLHANEQFVFEYDEVKVYSYSGGWLDTSTLYARFLSSGFSSVIMCNDVSQNPIEY
;
A
#
# COMPACT_ATOMS: atom_id res chain seq x y z
N MET A 1 4.43 -12.19 -8.24
CA MET A 1 4.63 -11.70 -6.86
C MET A 1 3.62 -12.27 -5.86
N PHE A 2 2.30 -12.20 -6.14
CA PHE A 2 1.25 -12.57 -5.16
C PHE A 2 1.14 -14.07 -4.83
N LYS A 3 1.33 -14.96 -5.83
CA LYS A 3 1.15 -16.41 -5.68
C LYS A 3 2.05 -17.06 -4.60
N PRO A 4 3.38 -16.80 -4.55
CA PRO A 4 4.24 -17.30 -3.48
C PRO A 4 3.81 -16.90 -2.06
N LEU A 5 3.11 -15.76 -1.92
CA LEU A 5 2.64 -15.24 -0.63
C LEU A 5 1.20 -15.65 -0.31
N ASN A 6 0.56 -16.42 -1.19
CA ASN A 6 -0.85 -16.77 -1.08
C ASN A 6 -1.78 -15.54 -0.98
N MET A 7 -1.43 -14.45 -1.66
CA MET A 7 -2.26 -13.24 -1.75
C MET A 7 -3.32 -13.43 -2.85
N SER A 8 -4.33 -14.27 -2.58
CA SER A 8 -5.31 -14.75 -3.57
C SER A 8 -6.40 -13.73 -3.94
N HIS A 9 -6.48 -12.61 -3.22
CA HIS A 9 -7.41 -11.51 -3.48
C HIS A 9 -6.66 -10.26 -3.95
N THR A 10 -5.39 -10.41 -4.31
CA THR A 10 -4.56 -9.34 -4.85
C THR A 10 -4.27 -9.59 -6.31
N PHE A 11 -4.64 -8.64 -7.14
CA PHE A 11 -4.54 -8.73 -8.60
C PHE A 11 -4.49 -7.33 -9.19
N PHE A 12 -3.99 -7.22 -10.41
CA PHE A 12 -4.12 -6.01 -11.21
C PHE A 12 -5.38 -6.14 -12.04
N SER A 13 -6.26 -5.13 -12.05
CA SER A 13 -7.38 -5.13 -12.98
C SER A 13 -6.86 -4.68 -14.35
N ASP A 14 -6.87 -5.57 -15.33
CA ASP A 14 -6.47 -5.32 -16.72
C ASP A 14 -7.67 -5.33 -17.69
N GLU A 15 -8.88 -5.62 -17.19
CA GLU A 15 -10.10 -5.67 -17.97
C GLU A 15 -11.06 -4.52 -17.57
N PRO A 16 -11.46 -3.65 -18.52
CA PRO A 16 -12.29 -2.46 -18.22
C PRO A 16 -13.69 -2.74 -17.64
N VAL A 17 -14.15 -3.99 -17.66
CA VAL A 17 -15.49 -4.39 -17.22
C VAL A 17 -15.47 -5.60 -16.28
N GLU A 18 -14.36 -5.80 -15.57
CA GLU A 18 -14.20 -6.90 -14.63
C GLU A 18 -15.19 -6.79 -13.46
N VAL A 19 -15.93 -7.88 -13.19
CA VAL A 19 -16.81 -7.95 -12.02
C VAL A 19 -15.96 -8.31 -10.80
N LEU A 20 -15.78 -7.36 -9.89
CA LEU A 20 -15.00 -7.53 -8.67
C LEU A 20 -15.90 -7.83 -7.47
N PRO A 21 -16.11 -9.11 -7.11
CA PRO A 21 -16.97 -9.45 -5.99
C PRO A 21 -16.38 -8.91 -4.69
N LYS A 22 -17.25 -8.38 -3.81
CA LYS A 22 -16.86 -7.85 -2.48
C LYS A 22 -15.88 -6.67 -2.56
N ARG A 23 -15.84 -5.94 -3.68
CA ARG A 23 -15.17 -4.64 -3.78
C ARG A 23 -15.92 -3.60 -2.94
N ALA A 24 -15.19 -2.84 -2.14
CA ALA A 24 -15.77 -1.70 -1.44
C ALA A 24 -16.22 -0.64 -2.46
N SER A 25 -17.44 -0.11 -2.28
CA SER A 25 -17.87 1.08 -3.00
C SER A 25 -17.04 2.27 -2.52
N VAL A 26 -16.63 3.10 -3.47
CA VAL A 26 -15.86 4.32 -3.22
C VAL A 26 -16.80 5.53 -3.24
N TYR A 27 -16.49 6.52 -2.42
CA TYR A 27 -17.35 7.67 -2.18
C TYR A 27 -16.56 8.97 -2.27
N THR A 28 -17.20 9.97 -2.86
CA THR A 28 -16.69 11.35 -2.92
C THR A 28 -17.68 12.25 -2.19
N SER A 29 -17.17 13.14 -1.34
CA SER A 29 -18.01 14.18 -0.73
C SER A 29 -18.48 15.18 -1.80
N ARG A 30 -19.79 15.45 -1.84
CA ARG A 30 -20.41 16.40 -2.76
C ARG A 30 -21.53 17.16 -2.05
N GLY A 31 -21.25 18.40 -1.65
CA GLY A 31 -22.20 19.21 -0.87
C GLY A 31 -22.37 18.65 0.54
N GLU A 32 -23.62 18.38 0.94
CA GLU A 32 -23.96 17.81 2.26
C GLU A 32 -23.97 16.28 2.30
N GLY A 33 -23.63 15.60 1.21
CA GLY A 33 -23.70 14.13 1.12
C GLY A 33 -22.54 13.51 0.35
N PHE A 34 -22.62 12.19 0.15
CA PHE A 34 -21.65 11.41 -0.60
C PHE A 34 -22.27 10.87 -1.89
N VAL A 35 -21.48 10.84 -2.95
CA VAL A 35 -21.82 10.16 -4.21
C VAL A 35 -20.87 9.00 -4.44
N THR A 36 -21.34 7.95 -5.08
CA THR A 36 -20.47 6.86 -5.54
C THR A 36 -19.78 7.27 -6.84
N ASP A 37 -18.46 7.38 -6.84
CA ASP A 37 -17.66 7.70 -8.03
C ASP A 37 -16.71 6.53 -8.33
N THR A 38 -17.27 5.48 -8.94
CA THR A 38 -16.51 4.24 -9.19
C THR A 38 -15.83 4.30 -10.54
N THR A 39 -14.50 4.27 -10.55
CA THR A 39 -13.74 4.07 -11.78
C THR A 39 -13.59 2.58 -12.15
N ASN A 40 -13.54 2.35 -13.45
CA ASN A 40 -13.22 1.07 -14.08
C ASN A 40 -11.84 1.12 -14.75
N LEU A 41 -10.88 1.83 -14.13
CA LEU A 41 -9.53 1.95 -14.64
C LEU A 41 -8.85 0.58 -14.70
N PHE A 42 -8.23 0.27 -15.84
CA PHE A 42 -7.56 -1.00 -16.14
C PHE A 42 -6.06 -0.81 -16.41
N TRP A 43 -5.48 0.29 -15.91
CA TRP A 43 -4.08 0.65 -16.16
C TRP A 43 -3.17 0.01 -15.10
N ILE A 44 -2.17 -0.74 -15.57
CA ILE A 44 -1.13 -1.36 -14.73
C ILE A 44 0.13 -0.50 -14.79
N SER A 45 0.41 0.30 -13.76
CA SER A 45 1.71 1.00 -13.63
C SER A 45 1.95 1.50 -12.19
N ASP A 46 1.69 2.79 -11.94
CA ASP A 46 1.84 3.52 -10.68
C ASP A 46 0.67 3.32 -9.70
N GLY A 47 -0.39 2.68 -10.18
CA GLY A 47 -1.54 2.22 -9.41
C GLY A 47 -2.16 0.96 -10.03
N GLY A 48 -3.36 0.60 -9.57
CA GLY A 48 -4.15 -0.49 -10.15
C GLY A 48 -4.16 -1.86 -9.45
N PRO A 49 -3.31 -2.21 -8.45
CA PRO A 49 -3.53 -3.46 -7.72
C PRO A 49 -4.74 -3.30 -6.80
N HIS A 50 -5.73 -4.17 -6.97
CA HIS A 50 -6.77 -4.39 -5.99
C HIS A 50 -6.25 -5.36 -4.94
N THR A 51 -6.54 -5.11 -3.66
CA THR A 51 -6.13 -5.97 -2.55
C THR A 51 -7.09 -5.83 -1.37
N ASN A 52 -6.82 -6.52 -0.28
CA ASN A 52 -7.53 -6.39 0.99
C ASN A 52 -6.57 -6.50 2.19
N LEU A 53 -7.08 -6.20 3.39
CA LEU A 53 -6.28 -6.26 4.61
C LEU A 53 -5.68 -7.65 4.89
N GLY A 54 -6.39 -8.73 4.54
CA GLY A 54 -5.92 -10.10 4.75
C GLY A 54 -4.72 -10.47 3.87
N ASP A 55 -4.67 -9.97 2.64
CA ASP A 55 -3.51 -10.14 1.76
C ASP A 55 -2.38 -9.16 2.10
N MET A 56 -2.71 -7.93 2.53
CA MET A 56 -1.70 -6.99 3.05
C MET A 56 -0.98 -7.53 4.29
N LEU A 57 -1.66 -8.28 5.16
CA LEU A 57 -1.01 -8.99 6.26
C LEU A 57 0.02 -10.01 5.77
N LYS A 58 -0.26 -10.74 4.69
CA LYS A 58 0.68 -11.72 4.12
C LYS A 58 1.88 -11.01 3.47
N TRP A 59 1.63 -9.86 2.83
CA TRP A 59 2.68 -9.00 2.31
C TRP A 59 3.57 -8.44 3.42
N ASP A 60 2.99 -8.00 4.53
CA ASP A 60 3.71 -7.54 5.71
C ASP A 60 4.57 -8.65 6.33
N GLN A 61 4.00 -9.84 6.54
CA GLN A 61 4.72 -10.99 7.07
C GLN A 61 5.94 -11.39 6.22
N ASN A 62 5.93 -11.10 4.92
CA ASN A 62 7.06 -11.37 4.03
C ASN A 62 8.31 -10.53 4.35
N PHE A 63 8.19 -9.40 5.07
CA PHE A 63 9.37 -8.64 5.54
C PHE A 63 10.07 -9.31 6.72
N TYR A 64 9.35 -10.14 7.48
CA TYR A 64 9.87 -10.86 8.65
C TYR A 64 10.27 -12.30 8.33
N SER A 65 9.56 -12.94 7.38
CA SER A 65 9.85 -14.27 6.87
C SER A 65 9.78 -14.25 5.33
N PRO A 66 10.86 -13.81 4.66
CA PRO A 66 10.88 -13.63 3.20
C PRO A 66 10.63 -14.92 2.43
N LYS A 67 9.78 -14.86 1.40
CA LYS A 67 9.41 -16.00 0.52
C LYS A 67 9.42 -15.65 -0.98
N LEU A 68 9.73 -14.40 -1.33
CA LEU A 68 9.70 -13.92 -2.71
C LEU A 68 10.99 -14.25 -3.46
N GLY A 69 10.91 -15.14 -4.44
CA GLY A 69 12.05 -15.48 -5.29
C GLY A 69 13.08 -16.38 -4.59
N GLN A 70 14.15 -16.72 -5.31
CA GLN A 70 15.19 -17.64 -4.81
C GLN A 70 16.12 -16.98 -3.76
N HIS A 71 16.17 -15.65 -3.73
CA HIS A 71 17.02 -14.86 -2.83
C HIS A 71 16.16 -13.87 -2.03
N SER A 72 15.13 -14.38 -1.38
CA SER A 72 14.06 -13.59 -0.77
C SER A 72 14.55 -12.56 0.25
N GLU A 73 15.53 -12.92 1.07
CA GLU A 73 16.16 -12.06 2.06
C GLU A 73 16.90 -10.90 1.40
N ALA A 74 17.66 -11.18 0.35
CA ALA A 74 18.39 -10.15 -0.40
C ALA A 74 17.43 -9.21 -1.14
N ILE A 75 16.32 -9.74 -1.69
CA ILE A 75 15.28 -8.93 -2.34
C ILE A 75 14.61 -8.01 -1.32
N MET A 76 14.26 -8.51 -0.13
CA MET A 76 13.67 -7.66 0.92
C MET A 76 14.67 -6.62 1.44
N MET A 77 15.94 -6.98 1.62
CA MET A 77 16.99 -6.04 2.02
C MET A 77 17.17 -4.93 0.98
N LEU A 78 17.21 -5.29 -0.31
CA LEU A 78 17.29 -4.31 -1.40
C LEU A 78 16.08 -3.36 -1.37
N PHE A 79 14.87 -3.91 -1.24
CA PHE A 79 13.65 -3.10 -1.18
C PHE A 79 13.68 -2.09 -0.02
N LEU A 80 14.21 -2.48 1.14
CA LEU A 80 14.36 -1.63 2.34
C LEU A 80 15.56 -0.67 2.31
N THR A 81 16.41 -0.73 1.29
CA THR A 81 17.62 0.10 1.23
C THR A 81 17.30 1.46 0.60
N PRO A 82 17.53 2.59 1.32
CA PRO A 82 17.41 3.92 0.74
C PRO A 82 18.26 4.08 -0.52
N ASN A 83 17.66 4.66 -1.56
CA ASN A 83 18.28 4.88 -2.87
C ASN A 83 18.10 6.32 -3.36
N SER A 84 17.78 7.25 -2.44
CA SER A 84 17.70 8.69 -2.69
C SER A 84 18.61 9.45 -1.74
N GLU A 85 18.88 10.71 -2.10
CA GLU A 85 19.31 11.71 -1.13
C GLU A 85 18.17 12.04 -0.16
N PRO A 86 18.47 12.52 1.08
CA PRO A 86 17.45 13.02 1.99
C PRO A 86 16.70 14.21 1.41
N LYS A 87 15.39 14.29 1.67
CA LYS A 87 14.58 15.49 1.44
C LYS A 87 14.84 16.53 2.54
N ASP A 88 14.30 17.74 2.36
CA ASP A 88 14.43 18.86 3.31
C ASP A 88 13.95 18.52 4.73
N ASP A 89 12.98 17.60 4.85
CA ASP A 89 12.45 17.09 6.11
C ASP A 89 13.18 15.85 6.65
N GLY A 90 14.33 15.50 6.06
CA GLY A 90 15.16 14.36 6.43
C GLY A 90 14.66 13.01 5.93
N ARG A 91 13.50 12.93 5.26
CA ARG A 91 12.96 11.67 4.74
C ARG A 91 13.76 11.17 3.54
N LEU A 92 13.96 9.86 3.48
CA LEU A 92 14.58 9.14 2.38
C LEU A 92 13.54 8.37 1.56
N HIS A 93 13.90 7.92 0.36
CA HIS A 93 13.16 6.97 -0.44
C HIS A 93 13.92 5.66 -0.58
N ALA A 94 13.21 4.54 -0.57
CA ALA A 94 13.77 3.19 -0.74
C ALA A 94 12.86 2.34 -1.66
N ASN A 95 12.99 2.46 -2.99
CA ASN A 95 12.18 1.68 -3.95
C ASN A 95 10.65 1.81 -3.72
N GLU A 96 10.08 2.99 -3.96
CA GLU A 96 8.64 3.28 -3.81
C GLU A 96 8.12 3.29 -2.37
N GLN A 97 8.95 3.62 -1.38
CA GLN A 97 8.51 3.86 -0.01
C GLN A 97 9.35 4.95 0.63
N PHE A 98 8.71 5.72 1.51
CA PHE A 98 9.38 6.67 2.39
C PHE A 98 10.08 5.93 3.53
N VAL A 99 11.25 6.43 3.92
CA VAL A 99 12.01 5.97 5.09
C VAL A 99 12.32 7.17 5.96
N PHE A 100 11.95 7.10 7.23
CA PHE A 100 12.14 8.18 8.19
C PHE A 100 12.18 7.64 9.62
N GLU A 101 12.40 8.52 10.59
CA GLU A 101 12.36 8.18 12.01
C GLU A 101 11.15 8.84 12.68
N TYR A 102 10.46 8.07 13.51
CA TYR A 102 9.36 8.53 14.35
C TYR A 102 9.58 7.96 15.75
N ASP A 103 9.70 8.84 16.75
CA ASP A 103 10.01 8.46 18.14
C ASP A 103 11.23 7.53 18.24
N GLU A 104 12.33 7.90 17.57
CA GLU A 104 13.58 7.14 17.48
C GLU A 104 13.46 5.75 16.80
N VAL A 105 12.29 5.42 16.25
CA VAL A 105 12.07 4.18 15.50
C VAL A 105 12.07 4.44 14.00
N LYS A 106 12.84 3.64 13.26
CA LYS A 106 12.83 3.67 11.79
C LYS A 106 11.50 3.15 11.25
N VAL A 107 10.87 3.96 10.41
CA VAL A 107 9.59 3.69 9.76
C VAL A 107 9.79 3.58 8.25
N TYR A 108 9.16 2.57 7.68
CA TYR A 108 9.00 2.41 6.23
C TYR A 108 7.53 2.62 5.90
N SER A 109 7.19 3.60 5.06
CA SER A 109 5.80 3.84 4.72
C SER A 109 5.55 4.12 3.25
N TYR A 110 4.33 3.85 2.83
CA TYR A 110 3.80 4.31 1.56
C TYR A 110 2.34 4.71 1.74
N SER A 111 1.97 5.83 1.13
CA SER A 111 0.58 6.27 1.03
C SER A 111 0.16 6.18 -0.43
N GLY A 112 -0.97 5.53 -0.68
CA GLY A 112 -1.60 5.50 -2.01
C GLY A 112 -2.89 6.31 -1.97
N GLY A 113 -3.10 7.17 -2.95
CA GLY A 113 -4.35 7.88 -3.13
C GLY A 113 -4.69 7.93 -4.60
N TRP A 114 -5.88 7.45 -4.97
CA TRP A 114 -6.32 7.53 -6.36
C TRP A 114 -7.83 7.57 -6.48
N LEU A 115 -8.31 8.58 -7.21
CA LEU A 115 -9.70 8.98 -7.43
C LEU A 115 -10.49 9.14 -6.13
N ASP A 116 -10.86 8.05 -5.47
CA ASP A 116 -11.77 8.04 -4.31
C ASP A 116 -11.36 7.04 -3.22
N THR A 117 -10.10 6.59 -3.24
CA THR A 117 -9.50 5.82 -2.14
C THR A 117 -8.25 6.50 -1.62
N SER A 118 -8.03 6.37 -0.32
CA SER A 118 -6.84 6.83 0.36
C SER A 118 -6.33 5.72 1.28
N THR A 119 -5.05 5.42 1.21
CA THR A 119 -4.44 4.29 1.91
C THR A 119 -3.14 4.69 2.57
N LEU A 120 -2.84 4.06 3.69
CA LEU A 120 -1.54 4.13 4.36
C LEU A 120 -1.09 2.72 4.66
N TYR A 121 0.19 2.46 4.44
CA TYR A 121 0.88 1.32 4.97
C TYR A 121 2.20 1.79 5.59
N ALA A 122 2.34 1.58 6.91
CA ALA A 122 3.54 1.92 7.66
C ALA A 122 4.05 0.69 8.43
N ARG A 123 5.36 0.49 8.45
CA ARG A 123 6.03 -0.64 9.10
C ARG A 123 7.11 -0.15 10.07
N PHE A 124 7.13 -0.77 11.24
CA PHE A 124 8.09 -0.61 12.32
C PHE A 124 8.77 -1.96 12.54
N LEU A 125 9.76 -2.26 11.69
CA LEU A 125 10.34 -3.60 11.59
C LEU A 125 11.01 -4.05 12.90
N SER A 126 11.62 -3.13 13.66
CA SER A 126 12.28 -3.43 14.93
C SER A 126 11.31 -3.91 16.02
N SER A 127 10.05 -3.47 15.97
CA SER A 127 9.00 -3.85 16.92
C SER A 127 8.06 -4.95 16.40
N GLY A 128 8.21 -5.38 15.14
CA GLY A 128 7.27 -6.33 14.53
C GLY A 128 5.85 -5.79 14.41
N PHE A 129 5.71 -4.47 14.24
CA PHE A 129 4.43 -3.77 14.19
C PHE A 129 4.25 -3.06 12.85
N SER A 130 3.02 -3.09 12.35
CA SER A 130 2.65 -2.42 11.11
C SER A 130 1.22 -1.89 11.20
N SER A 131 0.97 -0.75 10.56
CA SER A 131 -0.36 -0.15 10.40
C SER A 131 -0.74 -0.17 8.93
N VAL A 132 -1.95 -0.65 8.62
CA VAL A 132 -2.54 -0.64 7.28
C VAL A 132 -3.92 0.00 7.38
N ILE A 133 -4.13 1.12 6.70
CA ILE A 133 -5.38 1.85 6.68
C ILE A 133 -5.84 1.97 5.24
N MET A 134 -7.13 1.68 4.99
CA MET A 134 -7.76 1.80 3.68
C MET A 134 -9.09 2.53 3.83
N CYS A 135 -9.14 3.75 3.31
CA CYS A 135 -10.34 4.58 3.28
C CYS A 135 -10.96 4.51 1.88
N ASN A 136 -12.27 4.31 1.84
CA ASN A 136 -13.06 4.34 0.60
C ASN A 136 -13.65 5.74 0.31
N ASP A 137 -13.00 6.77 0.85
CA ASP A 137 -13.23 8.19 0.61
C ASP A 137 -11.87 8.89 0.59
N VAL A 138 -11.53 9.53 -0.53
CA VAL A 138 -10.22 10.20 -0.71
C VAL A 138 -10.04 11.44 0.15
N SER A 139 -11.14 12.02 0.66
CA SER A 139 -11.06 13.18 1.55
C SER A 139 -10.53 12.82 2.94
N GLN A 140 -10.46 11.53 3.27
CA GLN A 140 -9.84 11.05 4.50
C GLN A 140 -8.31 11.06 4.40
N ASN A 141 -7.65 11.52 5.45
CA ASN A 141 -6.19 11.50 5.56
C ASN A 141 -5.74 10.37 6.50
N PRO A 142 -5.36 9.19 5.98
CA PRO A 142 -4.99 8.06 6.81
C PRO A 142 -3.68 8.26 7.58
N ILE A 143 -2.88 9.28 7.26
CA ILE A 143 -1.67 9.63 8.02
C ILE A 143 -2.02 10.28 9.37
N GLU A 144 -3.25 10.80 9.53
CA GLU A 144 -3.68 11.51 10.74
C GLU A 144 -4.40 10.62 11.78
N TYR A 145 -4.64 9.34 11.49
CA TYR A 145 -5.25 8.38 12.42
C TYR A 145 -4.21 7.53 13.16
#